data_AF-A0A958PJR1-F1
#
_entry.id   AF-A0A958PJR1-F1
#
_cell.length_a   1.000
_cell.length_b   1.000
_cell.length_c   1.000
_cell.angle_alpha   90.00
_cell.angle_beta   90.00
_cell.angle_gamma   90.00
#
_symmetry.space_group_name_H-M   'P 1'
#
loop_
_entity.id
_entity.type
_entity.pdbx_description
1 polymer ?
#
loop_
_entity_poly.entity_id
_entity_poly.type
_entity_poly.pdbx_seq_one_letter_code
_entity_poly.pdbx_strand_id
1 'polypeptide(L)'
;MTQKDALYAASFSLMMPGLGQLYTHRVVPGVGFFMIFATCMALPNLRFALPFLVMGAAAEAYFSLKAKAREGESWRTGEVAYWKSQKDQYRLPLFSFVGVLGGIAWIFLFFPQVSPLGAQSDMNDRADQLAKNVYLYRARHGVPPQSLEIALRESRQDNLLLDPWGSAYQLEVSERGFAIRSAGPDSKMGTSDDSRYTFP
;
A
#
# COMPACT_ATOMS: atom_id res chain seq x y z
N MET A 1 16.20 -9.63 -29.28
CA MET A 1 15.49 -8.78 -28.30
C MET A 1 16.19 -7.44 -28.25
N THR A 2 15.42 -6.36 -28.26
CA THR A 2 15.93 -4.99 -28.30
C THR A 2 15.96 -4.38 -26.91
N GLN A 3 16.74 -3.31 -26.70
CA GLN A 3 16.71 -2.53 -25.46
C GLN A 3 15.28 -2.01 -25.13
N LYS A 4 14.43 -1.82 -26.16
CA LYS A 4 13.03 -1.43 -26.00
C LYS A 4 12.22 -2.52 -25.29
N ASP A 5 12.45 -3.78 -25.63
CA ASP A 5 11.77 -4.91 -24.98
C ASP A 5 12.11 -4.96 -23.47
N ALA A 6 13.36 -4.62 -23.10
CA ALA A 6 13.81 -4.55 -21.71
C ALA A 6 13.09 -3.46 -20.92
N LEU A 7 12.94 -2.27 -21.52
CA LEU A 7 12.20 -1.18 -20.92
C LEU A 7 10.70 -1.52 -20.79
N TYR A 8 10.09 -2.14 -21.82
CA TYR A 8 8.68 -2.54 -21.76
C TYR A 8 8.43 -3.55 -20.64
N ALA A 9 9.27 -4.59 -20.52
CA ALA A 9 9.13 -5.55 -19.44
C ALA A 9 9.25 -4.87 -18.07
N ALA A 10 10.21 -3.95 -17.89
CA ALA A 10 10.37 -3.22 -16.64
C ALA A 10 9.13 -2.34 -16.32
N SER A 11 8.64 -1.57 -17.30
CA SER A 11 7.45 -0.73 -17.14
C SER A 11 6.21 -1.56 -16.80
N PHE A 12 6.01 -2.70 -17.44
CA PHE A 12 4.91 -3.61 -17.11
C PHE A 12 5.01 -4.13 -15.67
N SER A 13 6.20 -4.50 -15.22
CA SER A 13 6.41 -4.93 -13.83
C SER A 13 6.25 -3.80 -12.80
N LEU A 14 6.47 -2.54 -13.18
CA LEU A 14 6.16 -1.37 -12.32
C LEU A 14 4.65 -1.14 -12.19
N MET A 15 3.86 -1.44 -13.22
CA MET A 15 2.40 -1.36 -13.15
C MET A 15 1.83 -2.50 -12.30
N MET A 16 2.31 -3.72 -12.53
CA MET A 16 1.88 -4.91 -11.79
C MET A 16 3.04 -5.90 -11.71
N PRO A 17 3.49 -6.28 -10.49
CA PRO A 17 4.57 -7.24 -10.32
C PRO A 17 4.30 -8.55 -11.06
N GLY A 18 5.28 -9.01 -11.84
CA GLY A 18 5.20 -10.24 -12.64
C GLY A 18 4.76 -10.05 -14.09
N LEU A 19 4.13 -8.92 -14.43
CA LEU A 19 3.60 -8.70 -15.79
C LEU A 19 4.72 -8.55 -16.84
N GLY A 20 5.86 -7.96 -16.47
CA GLY A 20 7.05 -7.91 -17.33
C GLY A 20 7.67 -9.28 -17.59
N GLN A 21 7.69 -10.14 -16.59
CA GLN A 21 8.15 -11.52 -16.74
C GLN A 21 7.23 -12.31 -17.69
N LEU A 22 5.91 -12.14 -17.58
CA LEU A 22 4.96 -12.75 -18.51
C LEU A 22 5.13 -12.22 -19.94
N TYR A 23 5.33 -10.92 -20.11
CA TYR A 23 5.63 -10.30 -21.41
C TYR A 23 6.87 -10.93 -22.08
N THR A 24 7.86 -11.34 -21.28
CA THR A 24 9.08 -12.01 -21.77
C THR A 24 8.98 -13.53 -21.86
N HIS A 25 7.75 -14.06 -21.76
CA HIS A 25 7.43 -15.49 -21.74
C HIS A 25 8.10 -16.27 -20.59
N ARG A 26 8.45 -15.60 -19.49
CA ARG A 26 8.99 -16.22 -18.26
C ARG A 26 7.86 -16.46 -17.26
N VAL A 27 7.08 -17.51 -17.52
CA VAL A 27 5.84 -17.81 -16.78
C VAL A 27 6.09 -18.01 -15.28
N VAL A 28 7.06 -18.86 -14.92
CA VAL A 28 7.35 -19.20 -13.51
C VAL A 28 7.65 -17.97 -12.63
N PRO A 29 8.63 -17.10 -12.97
CA PRO A 29 8.89 -15.91 -12.16
C PRO A 29 7.75 -14.89 -12.22
N GLY A 30 7.04 -14.78 -13.36
CA GLY A 30 5.88 -13.89 -13.48
C GLY A 30 4.75 -14.28 -12.52
N VAL A 31 4.37 -15.56 -12.51
CA VAL A 31 3.38 -16.09 -11.56
C VAL A 31 3.88 -15.95 -10.12
N GLY A 32 5.16 -16.20 -9.85
CA GLY A 32 5.76 -16.02 -8.52
C GLY A 32 5.61 -14.61 -7.97
N PHE A 33 6.01 -13.59 -8.75
CA PHE A 33 5.85 -12.19 -8.34
C PHE A 33 4.39 -11.79 -8.13
N PHE A 34 3.49 -12.28 -8.99
CA PHE A 34 2.06 -12.02 -8.85
C PHE A 34 1.46 -12.65 -7.57
N MET A 35 1.85 -13.88 -7.24
CA MET A 35 1.40 -14.56 -6.03
C MET A 35 1.91 -13.87 -4.75
N ILE A 36 3.18 -13.44 -4.73
CA ILE A 36 3.74 -12.68 -3.60
C ILE A 36 2.99 -11.34 -3.48
N PHE A 37 2.72 -10.67 -4.60
CA PHE A 37 1.96 -9.43 -4.62
C PHE A 37 0.55 -9.60 -4.04
N ALA A 38 -0.19 -10.62 -4.50
CA ALA A 38 -1.51 -10.95 -3.97
C ALA A 38 -1.47 -11.27 -2.47
N THR A 39 -0.43 -11.98 -2.02
CA THR A 39 -0.22 -12.31 -0.60
C THR A 39 0.03 -11.06 0.25
N CYS A 40 0.88 -10.15 -0.21
CA CYS A 40 1.12 -8.88 0.46
C CYS A 40 -0.13 -7.99 0.51
N MET A 41 -0.99 -8.04 -0.51
CA MET A 41 -2.27 -7.32 -0.50
C MET A 41 -3.28 -7.92 0.51
N ALA A 42 -3.32 -9.26 0.59
CA ALA A 42 -4.22 -9.99 1.49
C ALA A 42 -3.83 -9.87 2.96
N LEU A 43 -2.53 -9.73 3.27
CA LEU A 43 -2.02 -9.65 4.63
C LEU A 43 -1.61 -8.22 4.98
N PRO A 44 -2.37 -7.50 5.85
CA PRO A 44 -2.10 -6.09 6.18
C PRO A 44 -0.66 -5.85 6.64
N ASN A 45 -0.14 -6.75 7.48
CA ASN A 45 1.21 -6.67 8.02
C ASN A 45 2.31 -6.79 6.96
N LEU A 46 2.02 -7.25 5.74
CA LEU A 46 3.01 -7.40 4.67
C LEU A 46 2.91 -6.31 3.59
N ARG A 47 1.93 -5.41 3.67
CA ARG A 47 1.73 -4.35 2.67
C ARG A 47 2.93 -3.41 2.55
N PHE A 48 3.69 -3.23 3.63
CA PHE A 48 4.93 -2.44 3.60
C PHE A 48 5.99 -3.00 2.63
N ALA A 49 5.93 -4.29 2.29
CA ALA A 49 6.89 -4.94 1.39
C ALA A 49 6.57 -4.71 -0.10
N LEU A 50 5.37 -4.24 -0.43
CA LEU A 50 4.90 -4.07 -1.81
C LEU A 50 5.80 -3.17 -2.68
N PRO A 51 6.30 -2.00 -2.21
CA PRO A 51 7.18 -1.17 -3.03
C PRO A 51 8.48 -1.89 -3.41
N PHE A 52 9.07 -2.64 -2.49
CA PHE A 52 10.28 -3.41 -2.72
C PHE A 52 10.04 -4.55 -3.71
N LEU A 53 8.88 -5.21 -3.62
CA LEU A 53 8.48 -6.27 -4.55
C LEU A 53 8.32 -5.73 -5.98
N VAL A 54 7.66 -4.58 -6.15
CA VAL A 54 7.46 -3.93 -7.45
C VAL A 54 8.79 -3.53 -8.06
N MET A 55 9.68 -2.91 -7.28
CA MET A 55 11.03 -2.55 -7.76
C MET A 55 11.87 -3.78 -8.09
N GLY A 56 11.81 -4.83 -7.27
CA GLY A 56 12.50 -6.09 -7.51
C GLY A 56 12.04 -6.77 -8.80
N ALA A 57 10.72 -6.86 -9.03
CA ALA A 57 10.14 -7.41 -10.24
C ALA A 57 10.55 -6.61 -11.49
N ALA A 58 10.56 -5.27 -11.40
CA ALA A 58 10.97 -4.41 -12.51
C ALA A 58 12.47 -4.55 -12.84
N ALA A 59 13.33 -4.59 -11.82
CA ALA A 59 14.77 -4.80 -11.99
C ALA A 59 15.08 -6.17 -12.61
N GLU A 60 14.44 -7.24 -12.12
CA GLU A 60 14.62 -8.60 -12.64
C GLU A 60 14.20 -8.71 -14.12
N ALA A 61 13.04 -8.13 -14.48
CA ALA A 61 12.56 -8.09 -15.85
C ALA A 61 13.54 -7.34 -16.78
N TYR A 62 14.09 -6.21 -16.32
CA TYR A 62 15.06 -5.44 -17.07
C TYR A 62 16.39 -6.18 -17.27
N PHE A 63 16.99 -6.70 -16.19
CA PHE A 63 18.31 -7.33 -16.24
C PHE A 63 18.30 -8.64 -17.01
N SER A 64 17.22 -9.43 -16.91
CA SER A 64 17.13 -10.71 -17.61
C SER A 64 17.08 -10.55 -19.14
N LEU A 65 16.41 -9.51 -19.64
CA LEU A 65 16.42 -9.19 -21.06
C LEU A 65 17.76 -8.64 -21.53
N LYS A 66 18.42 -7.81 -20.72
CA LYS A 66 19.75 -7.30 -21.03
C LYS A 66 20.79 -8.43 -21.09
N ALA A 67 20.68 -9.43 -20.22
CA ALA A 67 21.54 -10.62 -20.26
C ALA A 67 21.37 -11.42 -21.56
N LYS A 68 20.12 -11.72 -21.94
CA LYS A 68 19.80 -12.40 -23.22
C LYS A 68 20.27 -11.61 -24.44
N ALA A 69 20.21 -10.28 -24.40
CA ALA A 69 20.71 -9.44 -25.49
C ALA A 69 22.24 -9.54 -25.66
N ARG A 70 23.00 -9.62 -24.56
CA ARG A 70 24.46 -9.80 -24.58
C ARG A 70 24.88 -11.16 -25.12
N GLU A 71 24.20 -12.22 -24.69
CA GLU A 71 24.39 -13.57 -25.28
C GLU A 71 24.05 -13.57 -26.78
N GLY A 72 23.09 -12.72 -27.17
CA GLY A 72 22.67 -12.47 -28.54
C GLY A 72 23.67 -11.68 -29.41
N GLU A 73 24.61 -10.96 -28.82
CA GLU A 73 25.56 -10.11 -29.54
C GLU A 73 26.93 -10.77 -29.70
N SER A 74 27.32 -11.70 -28.80
CA SER A 74 28.62 -12.38 -28.87
C SER A 74 28.78 -13.27 -30.11
N TRP A 75 27.68 -13.68 -30.76
CA TRP A 75 27.72 -14.42 -32.04
C TRP A 75 27.73 -13.52 -33.28
N ARG A 76 27.59 -12.19 -33.13
CA ARG A 76 27.36 -11.25 -34.24
C ARG A 76 28.45 -10.20 -34.42
N THR A 77 29.54 -10.30 -33.66
CA THR A 77 30.72 -9.44 -33.78
C THR A 77 31.55 -9.78 -35.02
N GLY A 78 31.07 -9.26 -36.14
CA GLY A 78 31.82 -8.89 -37.33
C GLY A 78 31.10 -7.70 -37.99
N GLU A 79 31.60 -6.49 -37.76
CA GLU A 79 31.34 -5.25 -38.53
C GLU A 79 30.01 -4.46 -38.46
N VAL A 80 28.82 -4.99 -38.13
CA VAL A 80 27.56 -4.22 -38.41
C VAL A 80 27.01 -3.34 -37.26
N ALA A 81 27.67 -3.27 -36.09
CA ALA A 81 27.06 -2.71 -34.87
C ALA A 81 26.99 -1.17 -34.77
N TYR A 82 27.74 -0.41 -35.56
CA TYR A 82 27.94 1.02 -35.28
C TYR A 82 26.77 1.94 -35.70
N TRP A 83 26.01 1.59 -36.75
CA TRP A 83 25.07 2.51 -37.38
C TRP A 83 23.65 2.58 -36.77
N LYS A 84 23.28 1.64 -35.89
CA LYS A 84 21.92 1.60 -35.32
C LYS A 84 21.75 2.39 -34.01
N SER A 85 22.86 2.90 -33.46
CA SER A 85 22.91 3.54 -32.13
C SER A 85 22.28 4.95 -32.09
N GLN A 86 22.26 5.69 -33.21
CA GLN A 86 21.96 7.13 -33.17
C GLN A 86 20.47 7.50 -33.23
N LYS A 87 19.60 6.66 -33.80
CA LYS A 87 18.16 6.97 -33.96
C LYS A 87 17.29 6.63 -32.75
N ASP A 88 17.77 5.80 -31.83
CA ASP A 88 17.01 5.38 -30.64
C ASP A 88 17.20 6.33 -29.44
N GLN A 89 18.09 7.31 -29.54
CA GLN A 89 18.46 8.21 -28.43
C GLN A 89 17.34 9.18 -28.00
N TYR A 90 16.37 9.50 -28.87
CA TYR A 90 15.31 10.48 -28.59
C TYR A 90 13.97 9.91 -28.11
N ARG A 91 13.81 8.58 -28.05
CA ARG A 91 12.55 7.92 -27.61
C ARG A 91 12.60 7.31 -26.20
N LEU A 92 13.74 7.38 -25.50
CA LEU A 92 13.86 7.03 -24.09
C LEU A 92 13.08 7.91 -23.09
N PRO A 93 12.85 9.24 -23.27
CA PRO A 93 12.32 10.07 -22.19
C PRO A 93 10.85 9.78 -21.84
N LEU A 94 10.03 9.36 -22.82
CA LEU A 94 8.60 9.13 -22.59
C LEU A 94 8.32 7.88 -21.71
N PHE A 95 9.16 6.85 -21.79
CA PHE A 95 8.94 5.60 -21.05
C PHE A 95 9.55 5.63 -19.64
N SER A 96 10.67 6.34 -19.46
CA SER A 96 11.11 6.76 -18.13
C SER A 96 10.02 7.56 -17.40
N PHE A 97 9.28 8.39 -18.14
CA PHE A 97 8.16 9.15 -17.57
C PHE A 97 7.00 8.25 -17.11
N VAL A 98 6.57 7.25 -17.89
CA VAL A 98 5.50 6.31 -17.47
C VAL A 98 5.92 5.47 -16.26
N GLY A 99 7.16 4.98 -16.22
CA GLY A 99 7.68 4.24 -15.06
C GLY A 99 7.80 5.11 -13.81
N VAL A 100 8.26 6.35 -13.94
CA VAL A 100 8.33 7.33 -12.85
C VAL A 100 6.93 7.70 -12.38
N LEU A 101 5.98 7.97 -13.27
CA LEU A 101 4.59 8.25 -12.91
C LEU A 101 3.93 7.06 -12.24
N GLY A 102 4.20 5.83 -12.69
CA GLY A 102 3.72 4.62 -12.05
C GLY A 102 4.27 4.48 -10.63
N GLY A 103 5.58 4.65 -10.44
CA GLY A 103 6.21 4.64 -9.12
C GLY A 103 5.69 5.75 -8.20
N ILE A 104 5.51 6.96 -8.72
CA ILE A 104 4.92 8.09 -8.00
C ILE A 104 3.46 7.78 -7.61
N ALA A 105 2.66 7.23 -8.52
CA ALA A 105 1.28 6.83 -8.23
C ALA A 105 1.22 5.78 -7.13
N TRP A 106 2.15 4.80 -7.12
CA TRP A 106 2.27 3.84 -6.02
C TRP A 106 2.61 4.51 -4.69
N ILE A 107 3.54 5.47 -4.69
CA ILE A 107 3.82 6.27 -3.49
C ILE A 107 2.54 6.99 -3.04
N PHE A 108 1.82 7.68 -3.90
CA PHE A 108 0.60 8.41 -3.50
C PHE A 108 -0.56 7.50 -3.08
N LEU A 109 -0.67 6.29 -3.62
CA LEU A 109 -1.72 5.34 -3.23
C LEU A 109 -1.41 4.64 -1.90
N PHE A 110 -0.15 4.35 -1.61
CA PHE A 110 0.24 3.60 -0.41
C PHE A 110 0.68 4.49 0.74
N PHE A 111 1.29 5.64 0.46
CA PHE A 111 1.73 6.58 1.47
C PHE A 111 0.62 6.94 2.44
N PRO A 112 -0.65 7.20 2.03
CA PRO A 112 -1.72 7.43 2.98
C PRO A 112 -1.88 6.26 3.97
N GLN A 113 -1.89 5.01 3.50
CA GLN A 113 -2.11 3.84 4.35
C GLN A 113 -0.98 3.57 5.36
N VAL A 114 0.24 4.03 5.07
CA VAL A 114 1.40 3.84 5.97
C VAL A 114 1.85 5.14 6.64
N SER A 115 1.26 6.28 6.25
CA SER A 115 1.64 7.58 6.79
C SER A 115 0.81 7.91 8.03
N PRO A 116 1.37 8.75 8.93
CA PRO A 116 0.60 9.31 10.04
C PRO A 116 -0.70 9.99 9.61
N LEU A 117 -0.76 10.56 8.39
CA LEU A 117 -1.94 11.27 7.89
C LEU A 117 -3.10 10.32 7.58
N GLY A 118 -2.86 9.18 6.93
CA GLY A 118 -3.95 8.24 6.68
C GLY A 118 -4.33 7.44 7.92
N ALA A 119 -3.39 7.18 8.84
CA ALA A 119 -3.72 6.67 10.16
C ALA A 119 -4.63 7.64 10.93
N GLN A 120 -4.37 8.95 10.88
CA GLN A 120 -5.26 9.96 11.47
C GLN A 120 -6.65 9.95 10.83
N SER A 121 -6.74 9.80 9.50
CA SER A 121 -8.03 9.70 8.79
C SER A 121 -8.82 8.45 9.20
N ASP A 122 -8.17 7.27 9.25
CA ASP A 122 -8.80 6.02 9.69
C ASP A 122 -9.26 6.13 11.16
N MET A 123 -8.47 6.79 12.01
CA MET A 123 -8.87 7.06 13.39
C MET A 123 -10.14 7.92 13.49
N ASN A 124 -10.25 8.99 12.70
CA ASN A 124 -11.46 9.83 12.66
C ASN A 124 -12.69 9.01 12.23
N ASP A 125 -12.57 8.23 11.16
CA ASP A 125 -13.66 7.40 10.62
C ASP A 125 -14.10 6.32 11.62
N ARG A 126 -13.15 5.74 12.37
CA ARG A 126 -13.43 4.77 13.45
C ARG A 126 -14.09 5.42 14.65
N ALA A 127 -13.63 6.59 15.07
CA ALA A 127 -14.25 7.34 16.17
C ALA A 127 -15.74 7.63 15.88
N ASP A 128 -16.07 8.00 14.65
CA ASP A 128 -17.46 8.19 14.22
C ASP A 128 -18.28 6.89 14.24
N GLN A 129 -17.69 5.76 13.84
CA GLN A 129 -18.36 4.45 13.92
C GLN A 129 -18.60 4.00 15.36
N LEU A 130 -17.61 4.19 16.23
CA LEU A 130 -17.72 3.93 17.66
C LEU A 130 -18.82 4.78 18.29
N ALA A 131 -18.89 6.07 17.94
CA ALA A 131 -19.93 6.97 18.41
C ALA A 131 -21.33 6.49 18.00
N LYS A 132 -21.50 6.04 16.74
CA LYS A 132 -22.77 5.43 16.27
C LYS A 132 -23.16 4.23 17.12
N ASN A 133 -22.23 3.36 17.46
CA ASN A 133 -22.51 2.19 18.31
C ASN A 133 -22.90 2.59 19.74
N VAL A 134 -22.24 3.60 20.31
CA VAL A 134 -22.61 4.15 21.63
C VAL A 134 -24.02 4.76 21.60
N TYR A 135 -24.36 5.51 20.54
CA TYR A 135 -25.71 6.07 20.36
C TYR A 135 -26.77 4.97 20.22
N LEU A 136 -26.52 3.95 19.41
CA LEU A 136 -27.43 2.82 19.24
C LEU A 136 -27.65 2.06 20.55
N TYR A 137 -26.57 1.85 21.33
CA TYR A 137 -26.66 1.25 22.65
C TYR A 137 -27.53 2.11 23.59
N ARG A 138 -27.24 3.41 23.69
CA ARG A 138 -28.00 4.34 24.53
C ARG A 138 -29.48 4.41 24.13
N ALA A 139 -29.79 4.38 22.83
CA ALA A 139 -31.15 4.38 22.34
C ALA A 139 -31.94 3.12 22.74
N ARG A 140 -31.27 1.96 22.88
CA ARG A 140 -31.89 0.70 23.29
C ARG A 140 -32.05 0.57 24.81
N HIS A 141 -31.02 0.96 25.56
CA HIS A 141 -30.94 0.71 27.00
C HIS A 141 -31.29 1.94 27.86
N GLY A 142 -31.48 3.11 27.23
CA GLY A 142 -31.77 4.38 27.91
C GLY A 142 -30.54 5.02 28.60
N VAL A 143 -29.47 4.27 28.77
CA VAL A 143 -28.21 4.70 29.41
C VAL A 143 -27.01 4.42 28.50
N PRO A 144 -25.96 5.26 28.52
CA PRO A 144 -24.74 4.99 27.78
C PRO A 144 -24.04 3.72 28.32
N PRO A 145 -23.27 3.01 27.48
CA PRO A 145 -22.51 1.85 27.90
C PRO A 145 -21.39 2.28 28.87
N GLN A 146 -21.03 1.40 29.82
CA GLN A 146 -19.91 1.67 30.75
C GLN A 146 -18.55 1.66 30.05
N SER A 147 -18.45 0.97 28.90
CA SER A 147 -17.23 0.85 28.11
C SER A 147 -17.55 0.58 26.63
N LEU A 148 -16.59 0.81 25.73
CA LEU A 148 -16.78 0.56 24.29
C LEU A 148 -16.98 -0.92 23.98
N GLU A 149 -16.33 -1.82 24.73
CA GLU A 149 -16.40 -3.26 24.55
C GLU A 149 -17.84 -3.78 24.67
N ILE A 150 -18.63 -3.19 25.57
CA ILE A 150 -20.04 -3.56 25.76
C ILE A 150 -20.84 -3.20 24.51
N ALA A 151 -20.68 -1.97 24.00
CA ALA A 151 -21.39 -1.52 22.79
C ALA A 151 -20.95 -2.31 21.55
N LEU A 152 -19.64 -2.56 21.41
CA LEU A 152 -19.08 -3.26 20.26
C LEU A 152 -19.47 -4.74 20.23
N ARG A 153 -19.48 -5.42 21.39
CA ARG A 153 -19.90 -6.81 21.49
C ARG A 153 -21.35 -7.01 21.03
N GLU A 154 -22.24 -6.07 21.36
CA GLU A 154 -23.63 -6.11 20.91
C GLU A 154 -23.76 -5.90 19.38
N SER A 155 -22.93 -5.02 18.81
CA SER A 155 -22.87 -4.76 17.36
C SER A 155 -22.08 -5.81 16.55
N ARG A 156 -21.34 -6.72 17.23
CA ARG A 156 -20.38 -7.67 16.65
C ARG A 156 -19.25 -7.00 15.86
N GLN A 157 -18.72 -5.89 16.37
CA GLN A 157 -17.66 -5.08 15.74
C GLN A 157 -16.41 -4.95 16.63
N ASP A 158 -15.95 -6.05 17.21
CA ASP A 158 -14.80 -6.06 18.14
C ASP A 158 -13.50 -5.53 17.51
N ASN A 159 -13.40 -5.55 16.17
CA ASN A 159 -12.26 -5.03 15.43
C ASN A 159 -12.12 -3.50 15.48
N LEU A 160 -13.15 -2.77 15.90
CA LEU A 160 -13.12 -1.31 16.07
C LEU A 160 -12.53 -0.87 17.41
N LEU A 161 -12.25 -1.80 18.33
CA LEU A 161 -11.77 -1.46 19.67
C LEU A 161 -10.37 -0.84 19.64
N LEU A 162 -9.55 -1.21 18.67
CA LEU A 162 -8.18 -0.73 18.52
C LEU A 162 -8.09 0.38 17.48
N ASP A 163 -7.28 1.38 17.79
CA ASP A 163 -6.87 2.43 16.88
C ASP A 163 -5.86 1.89 15.84
N PRO A 164 -5.50 2.69 14.81
CA PRO A 164 -4.56 2.26 13.77
C PRO A 164 -3.16 1.92 14.29
N TRP A 165 -2.81 2.35 15.51
CA TRP A 165 -1.53 2.07 16.16
C TRP A 165 -1.61 0.89 17.14
N GLY A 166 -2.79 0.28 17.31
CA GLY A 166 -3.01 -0.91 18.13
C GLY A 166 -3.39 -0.62 19.57
N SER A 167 -3.59 0.65 19.95
CA SER A 167 -4.06 1.05 21.28
C SER A 167 -5.59 1.01 21.35
N ALA A 168 -6.13 0.59 22.50
CA ALA A 168 -7.58 0.56 22.68
C ALA A 168 -8.15 1.98 22.85
N TYR A 169 -9.28 2.26 22.18
CA TYR A 169 -10.04 3.48 22.42
C TYR A 169 -10.63 3.49 23.83
N GLN A 170 -10.77 4.69 24.40
CA GLN A 170 -11.42 4.89 25.70
C GLN A 170 -12.72 5.69 25.54
N LEU A 171 -13.74 5.33 26.32
CA LEU A 171 -15.00 6.07 26.42
C LEU A 171 -15.01 6.89 27.72
N GLU A 172 -15.23 8.18 27.58
CA GLU A 172 -15.46 9.10 28.69
C GLU A 172 -16.91 9.59 28.63
N VAL A 173 -17.75 9.15 29.56
CA VAL A 173 -19.15 9.60 29.65
C VAL A 173 -19.24 10.82 30.57
N SER A 174 -20.01 11.82 30.14
CA SER A 174 -20.30 13.03 30.92
C SER A 174 -21.81 13.32 30.91
N GLU A 175 -22.26 14.30 31.70
CA GLU A 175 -23.67 14.73 31.69
C GLU A 175 -24.11 15.30 30.33
N ARG A 176 -23.17 15.88 29.57
CA ARG A 176 -23.44 16.58 28.30
C ARG A 176 -23.29 15.70 27.05
N GLY A 177 -23.00 14.41 27.22
CA GLY A 177 -22.66 13.52 26.12
C GLY A 177 -21.49 12.61 26.47
N PHE A 178 -20.70 12.21 25.48
CA PHE A 178 -19.54 11.35 25.68
C PHE A 178 -18.38 11.75 24.78
N ALA A 179 -17.17 11.32 25.14
CA ALA A 179 -15.99 11.46 24.31
C ALA A 179 -15.32 10.11 24.07
N ILE A 180 -14.75 9.95 22.88
CA ILE A 180 -13.90 8.83 22.51
C ILE A 180 -12.47 9.34 22.44
N ARG A 181 -11.54 8.63 23.10
CA ARG A 181 -10.11 8.98 23.14
C ARG A 181 -9.26 7.89 22.52
N SER A 182 -8.22 8.31 21.81
CA SER A 182 -7.16 7.44 21.29
C SER A 182 -5.82 7.92 21.82
N ALA A 183 -4.92 6.97 22.12
CA ALA A 183 -3.56 7.27 22.55
C ALA A 183 -2.67 7.77 21.40
N GLY A 184 -3.05 7.50 20.14
CA GLY A 184 -2.30 7.97 19.00
C GLY A 184 -1.02 7.17 18.75
N PRO A 185 -0.08 7.72 17.96
CA PRO A 185 1.14 7.05 17.53
C PRO A 185 2.06 6.54 18.64
N ASP A 186 2.11 7.20 19.80
CA ASP A 186 3.02 6.81 20.88
C ASP A 186 2.45 5.72 21.82
N SER A 187 1.18 5.38 21.62
CA SER A 187 0.43 4.37 22.38
C SER A 187 0.31 4.66 23.88
N LYS A 188 0.49 5.92 24.32
CA LYS A 188 0.39 6.33 25.72
C LYS A 188 -0.68 7.40 25.91
N MET A 189 -1.71 7.09 26.69
CA MET A 189 -2.73 8.08 27.04
C MET A 189 -2.15 9.22 27.89
N GLY A 190 -2.67 10.42 27.66
CA GLY A 190 -2.32 11.65 28.40
C GLY A 190 -1.13 12.41 27.82
N THR A 191 -0.71 12.08 26.60
CA THR A 191 0.36 12.76 25.88
C THR A 191 -0.22 13.78 24.90
N SER A 192 0.66 14.50 24.19
CA SER A 192 0.26 15.56 23.26
C SER A 192 -0.36 15.06 21.96
N ASP A 193 -0.17 13.79 21.62
CA ASP A 193 -0.70 13.14 20.42
C ASP A 193 -2.05 12.45 20.64
N ASP A 194 -2.54 12.43 21.89
CA ASP A 194 -3.91 12.02 22.21
C ASP A 194 -4.94 12.75 21.34
N SER A 195 -5.79 11.97 20.69
CA SER A 195 -6.94 12.51 19.95
C SER A 195 -8.22 12.30 20.75
N ARG A 196 -9.03 13.37 20.87
CA ARG A 196 -10.30 13.37 21.61
C ARG A 196 -11.45 13.84 20.73
N TYR A 197 -12.45 12.97 20.60
CA TYR A 197 -13.65 13.20 19.80
C TYR A 197 -14.85 13.34 20.73
N THR A 198 -15.52 14.48 20.74
CA THR A 198 -16.66 14.75 21.64
C THR A 198 -17.97 14.71 20.88
N PHE A 199 -18.94 14.01 21.46
CA PHE A 199 -20.27 13.78 20.90
C PHE A 199 -21.34 14.17 21.94
N PRO A 200 -22.39 14.91 21.56
CA PRO A 200 -23.47 15.34 22.47
C PRO A 200 -24.39 14.20 22.92
#